data_AF-A0A4S2TCL0-F1
#
_entry.id   AF-A0A4S2TCL0-F1
#
_cell.length_a   1.000
_cell.length_b   1.000
_cell.length_c   1.000
_cell.angle_alpha   90.00
_cell.angle_beta   90.00
_cell.angle_gamma   90.00
#
_symmetry.space_group_name_H-M   'P 1'
#
loop_
_entity.id
_entity.type
_entity.pdbx_description
1 polymer ?
#
loop_
_entity_poly.entity_id
_entity_poly.type
_entity_poly.pdbx_seq_one_letter_code
_entity_poly.pdbx_strand_id
1 'polypeptide(L)'
;MSDVVFQPGRTYTDGNGYKAPEITTYFHVEHVTRHPERGHLRAIGWSKSVATDARWRGDFRDEDEADGWTELSSPLLPSEPLVVRRVDCSIEPDRDSGETEMLVCCVAEDGRPVALLLDDEARAKLAGVLGISAPAASGPGLDERALRLADHILNTGGVWTTGKAHRWVTSAIVPKPPIHFTRHSLQALAVHGYLRERREPGRVSYTPNYPKGGC
;
A
#
# COMPACT_ATOMS: atom_id res chain seq x y z
N MET A 1 33.90 -26.03 -15.30
CA MET A 1 32.85 -25.03 -15.55
C MET A 1 31.80 -25.27 -14.51
N SER A 2 31.51 -24.28 -13.68
CA SER A 2 30.42 -24.36 -12.72
C SER A 2 29.12 -24.17 -13.48
N ASP A 3 28.26 -25.19 -13.51
CA ASP A 3 26.91 -25.11 -14.08
C ASP A 3 26.06 -24.21 -13.17
N VAL A 4 26.21 -22.90 -13.32
CA VAL A 4 25.36 -21.94 -12.61
C VAL A 4 24.02 -21.96 -13.32
N VAL A 5 23.01 -22.54 -12.68
CA VAL A 5 21.64 -22.52 -13.17
C VAL A 5 20.81 -21.65 -12.24
N PHE A 6 19.95 -20.82 -12.81
CA PHE A 6 18.96 -20.06 -12.05
C PHE A 6 18.10 -20.99 -11.19
N GLN A 7 17.89 -20.62 -9.92
CA GLN A 7 17.10 -21.41 -8.96
C GLN A 7 15.84 -20.64 -8.53
N PRO A 8 14.68 -21.30 -8.41
CA PRO A 8 13.47 -20.68 -7.87
C PRO A 8 13.70 -20.05 -6.49
N GLY A 9 13.10 -18.88 -6.26
CA GLY A 9 13.21 -18.11 -5.02
C GLY A 9 14.51 -17.33 -4.86
N ARG A 10 15.46 -17.42 -5.79
CA ARG A 10 16.73 -16.67 -5.76
C ARG A 10 16.64 -15.37 -6.54
N THR A 11 17.48 -14.42 -6.15
CA THR A 11 17.64 -13.14 -6.85
C THR A 11 19.05 -13.01 -7.35
N TYR A 12 19.17 -12.59 -8.60
CA TYR A 12 20.43 -12.45 -9.31
C TYR A 12 20.64 -10.99 -9.72
N THR A 13 21.89 -10.60 -9.88
CA THR A 13 22.29 -9.30 -10.45
C THR A 13 23.21 -9.51 -11.65
N ASP A 14 23.03 -8.72 -12.70
CA ASP A 14 23.99 -8.65 -13.82
C ASP A 14 25.14 -7.66 -13.55
N GLY A 15 25.16 -7.07 -12.35
CA GLY A 15 26.19 -6.16 -11.89
C GLY A 15 27.46 -6.91 -11.48
N ASN A 16 28.49 -6.84 -12.32
CA ASN A 16 29.81 -7.41 -12.06
C ASN A 16 30.75 -6.48 -11.25
N GLY A 17 30.21 -5.45 -10.59
CA GLY A 17 30.99 -4.42 -9.87
C GLY A 17 31.64 -3.36 -10.76
N TYR A 18 31.73 -3.57 -12.08
CA TYR A 18 32.24 -2.59 -13.05
C TYR A 18 31.12 -1.89 -13.83
N LYS A 19 29.92 -2.46 -13.80
CA LYS A 19 28.72 -1.91 -14.42
C LYS A 19 28.18 -0.78 -13.55
N ALA A 20 27.87 0.37 -14.16
CA ALA A 20 27.34 1.50 -13.42
C ALA A 20 26.01 1.12 -12.74
N PRO A 21 25.74 1.58 -11.51
CA PRO A 21 24.55 1.19 -10.76
C PRO A 21 23.26 1.38 -11.56
N GLU A 22 23.12 2.49 -12.29
CA GLU A 22 21.94 2.86 -13.07
C GLU A 22 21.55 1.90 -14.20
N ILE A 23 22.47 1.06 -14.67
CA ILE A 23 22.23 0.05 -15.72
C ILE A 23 22.26 -1.37 -15.18
N THR A 24 22.45 -1.55 -13.87
CA THR A 24 22.37 -2.86 -13.21
C THR A 24 20.93 -3.30 -13.12
N THR A 25 20.70 -4.60 -13.33
CA THR A 25 19.39 -5.23 -13.29
C THR A 25 19.36 -6.33 -12.25
N TYR A 26 18.29 -6.36 -11.46
CA TYR A 26 17.95 -7.48 -10.59
C TYR A 26 16.93 -8.38 -11.26
N PHE A 27 17.09 -9.68 -11.09
CA PHE A 27 16.15 -10.69 -11.58
C PHE A 27 15.82 -11.68 -10.45
N HIS A 28 14.57 -11.67 -10.01
CA HIS A 28 14.04 -12.62 -9.03
C HIS A 28 13.34 -13.77 -9.75
N VAL A 29 13.78 -15.00 -9.48
CA VAL A 29 13.26 -16.20 -10.14
C VAL A 29 12.06 -16.72 -9.37
N GLU A 30 10.90 -16.76 -10.01
CA GLU A 30 9.68 -17.33 -9.42
C GLU A 30 9.57 -18.82 -9.73
N HIS A 31 9.83 -19.21 -10.98
CA HIS A 31 9.77 -20.59 -11.43
C HIS A 31 10.80 -20.87 -12.51
N VAL A 32 11.19 -22.14 -12.64
CA VAL A 32 12.06 -22.64 -13.71
C VAL A 32 11.30 -23.70 -14.48
N THR A 33 11.26 -23.57 -15.80
CA THR A 33 10.61 -24.51 -16.71
C THR A 33 11.60 -24.96 -17.78
N ARG A 34 11.19 -25.89 -18.64
CA ARG A 34 11.97 -26.34 -19.80
C ARG A 34 11.32 -25.85 -21.08
N HIS A 35 12.07 -25.22 -21.97
CA HIS A 35 11.54 -24.77 -23.25
C HIS A 35 11.06 -25.98 -24.07
N PRO A 36 9.82 -25.99 -24.58
CA PRO A 36 9.23 -27.19 -25.20
C PRO A 36 9.98 -27.63 -26.47
N GLU A 37 10.48 -26.67 -27.27
CA GLU A 37 11.19 -26.98 -28.53
C GLU A 37 12.71 -27.16 -28.36
N ARG A 38 13.35 -26.30 -27.55
CA ARG A 38 14.81 -26.23 -27.44
C ARG A 38 15.38 -27.10 -26.33
N GLY A 39 14.54 -27.52 -25.38
CA GLY A 39 14.95 -28.39 -24.28
C GLY A 39 15.81 -27.74 -23.20
N HIS A 40 16.27 -26.48 -23.34
CA HIS A 40 17.01 -25.77 -22.29
C HIS A 40 16.10 -25.33 -21.13
N LEU A 41 16.70 -25.11 -19.96
CA LEU A 41 16.00 -24.50 -18.82
C LEU A 41 15.76 -23.01 -19.07
N ARG A 42 14.59 -22.54 -18.63
CA ARG A 42 14.17 -21.14 -18.64
C ARG A 42 13.69 -20.74 -17.27
N ALA A 43 14.33 -19.74 -16.68
CA ALA A 43 13.88 -19.08 -15.48
C ALA A 43 12.86 -17.99 -15.84
N ILE A 44 11.75 -17.94 -15.11
CA ILE A 44 10.69 -16.96 -15.29
C ILE A 44 10.46 -16.28 -13.94
N GLY A 45 10.31 -14.96 -13.96
CA GLY A 45 10.06 -14.20 -12.76
C GLY A 45 9.99 -12.71 -13.03
N TRP A 46 10.64 -11.94 -12.18
CA TRP A 46 10.50 -10.49 -12.14
C TRP A 46 11.84 -9.82 -12.32
N SER A 47 11.92 -8.79 -13.18
CA SER A 47 13.10 -7.95 -13.31
C SER A 47 12.84 -6.50 -12.94
N LYS A 48 13.88 -5.86 -12.39
CA LYS A 48 13.87 -4.44 -12.00
C LYS A 48 15.27 -3.86 -12.18
N SER A 49 15.36 -2.67 -12.79
CA SER A 49 16.61 -1.89 -12.80
C SER A 49 16.80 -1.14 -11.48
N VAL A 50 18.03 -0.70 -11.20
CA VAL A 50 18.36 0.05 -9.97
C VAL A 50 17.79 1.48 -9.95
N ALA A 51 17.23 1.99 -11.05
CA ALA A 51 16.64 3.33 -11.08
C ALA A 51 15.56 3.50 -10.00
N THR A 52 15.56 4.67 -9.33
CA THR A 52 14.76 4.96 -8.13
C THR A 52 13.27 4.75 -8.31
N ASP A 53 12.75 4.96 -9.53
CA ASP A 53 11.35 4.83 -9.91
C ASP A 53 11.05 3.57 -10.74
N ALA A 54 12.03 2.69 -10.94
CA ALA A 54 11.85 1.46 -11.69
C ALA A 54 10.90 0.50 -10.96
N ARG A 55 9.89 0.05 -11.71
CA ARG A 55 8.92 -0.95 -11.27
C ARG A 55 9.39 -2.35 -11.66
N TRP A 56 8.99 -3.33 -10.86
CA TRP A 56 9.11 -4.74 -11.25
C TRP A 56 8.25 -5.02 -12.47
N ARG A 57 8.78 -5.82 -13.40
CA ARG A 57 8.05 -6.33 -14.57
C ARG A 57 8.33 -7.81 -14.76
N GLY A 58 7.39 -8.52 -15.37
CA GLY A 58 7.60 -9.92 -15.75
C GLY A 58 8.73 -10.03 -16.78
N ASP A 59 9.61 -11.01 -16.60
CA ASP A 59 10.77 -11.25 -17.45
C ASP A 59 11.19 -12.73 -17.40
N PHE A 60 12.08 -13.15 -18.29
CA PHE A 60 12.63 -14.51 -18.31
C PHE A 60 14.12 -14.51 -18.68
N ARG A 61 14.82 -15.58 -18.29
CA ARG A 61 16.24 -15.83 -18.63
C ARG A 61 16.43 -17.28 -19.04
N ASP A 62 17.18 -17.50 -20.12
CA ASP A 62 17.54 -18.85 -20.55
C ASP A 62 18.86 -19.29 -19.87
N GLU A 63 19.10 -20.60 -19.79
CA GLU A 63 20.24 -21.16 -19.04
C GLU A 63 21.61 -20.70 -19.55
N ASP A 64 21.72 -20.38 -20.85
CA ASP A 64 22.94 -19.86 -21.48
C ASP A 64 23.24 -18.40 -21.09
N GLU A 65 22.27 -17.68 -20.54
CA GLU A 65 22.48 -16.33 -20.00
C GLU A 65 23.03 -16.35 -18.57
N ALA A 66 22.98 -17.49 -17.86
CA ALA A 66 23.28 -17.57 -16.42
C ALA A 66 24.71 -17.13 -16.05
N ASP A 67 25.68 -17.34 -16.95
CA ASP A 67 27.09 -16.95 -16.75
C ASP A 67 27.29 -15.43 -16.57
N GLY A 68 26.33 -14.61 -17.00
CA GLY A 68 26.35 -13.15 -16.80
C GLY A 68 25.77 -12.68 -15.47
N TRP A 69 25.25 -13.60 -14.65
CA TRP A 69 24.49 -13.27 -13.45
C TRP A 69 25.18 -13.78 -12.19
N THR A 70 25.28 -12.90 -11.20
CA THR A 70 25.77 -13.25 -9.86
C THR A 70 24.59 -13.42 -8.93
N GLU A 71 24.48 -14.58 -8.27
CA GLU A 71 23.50 -14.78 -7.21
C GLU A 71 23.79 -13.80 -6.08
N LEU A 72 22.81 -12.97 -5.75
CA LEU A 72 22.91 -12.14 -4.56
C LEU A 72 22.79 -13.06 -3.35
N SER A 73 23.89 -13.21 -2.61
CA SER A 73 24.01 -14.00 -1.39
C SER A 73 23.28 -13.31 -0.22
N SER A 74 22.00 -13.04 -0.40
CA SER A 74 21.06 -12.60 0.60
C SER A 74 19.70 -12.59 -0.05
N PRO A 75 18.73 -13.34 0.48
CA PRO A 75 17.38 -13.21 -0.01
C PRO A 75 16.93 -11.81 0.41
N LEU A 76 16.82 -10.89 -0.56
CA LEU A 76 16.26 -9.54 -0.35
C LEU A 76 14.81 -9.60 0.16
N LEU A 77 14.23 -10.80 0.20
CA LEU A 77 13.06 -11.15 1.00
C LEU A 77 13.51 -12.21 2.01
N PRO A 78 13.63 -11.92 3.31
CA PRO A 78 13.92 -12.96 4.28
C PRO A 78 12.84 -14.05 4.18
N SER A 79 13.26 -15.29 3.89
CA SER A 79 12.35 -16.46 3.85
C SER A 79 11.79 -16.79 5.24
N GLU A 80 12.47 -16.32 6.27
CA GLU A 80 12.02 -16.37 7.65
C GLU A 80 11.24 -15.08 7.96
N PRO A 81 10.10 -15.17 8.67
CA PRO A 81 9.34 -14.00 9.05
C PRO A 81 10.25 -13.04 9.82
N LEU A 82 10.23 -11.76 9.47
CA LEU A 82 10.97 -10.74 10.21
C LEU A 82 10.41 -10.66 11.64
N VAL A 83 11.16 -11.21 12.60
CA VAL A 83 10.81 -11.10 14.02
C VAL A 83 11.36 -9.79 14.56
N VAL A 84 10.47 -8.95 15.09
CA VAL A 84 10.78 -7.65 15.67
C VAL A 84 10.68 -7.77 17.19
N ARG A 85 11.76 -7.43 17.91
CA ARG A 85 11.79 -7.48 19.38
C ARG A 85 11.27 -6.21 20.04
N ARG A 86 11.34 -5.08 19.32
CA ARG A 86 10.93 -3.78 19.82
C ARG A 86 10.29 -2.98 18.68
N VAL A 87 9.07 -2.53 18.93
CA VAL A 87 8.32 -1.63 18.06
C VAL A 87 8.33 -0.26 18.71
N ASP A 88 8.94 0.72 18.06
CA ASP A 88 8.88 2.12 18.47
C ASP A 88 8.09 2.87 17.38
N CYS A 89 6.83 3.22 17.66
CA CYS A 89 6.02 3.97 16.71
C CYS A 89 6.36 5.46 16.79
N SER A 90 6.81 6.05 15.68
CA SER A 90 6.83 7.50 15.51
C SER A 90 5.77 7.89 14.49
N ILE A 91 4.89 8.83 14.84
CA ILE A 91 3.97 9.44 13.88
C ILE A 91 4.65 10.73 13.43
N GLU A 92 5.37 10.67 12.31
CA GLU A 92 5.86 11.88 11.68
C GLU A 92 4.76 12.42 10.76
N PRO A 93 4.21 13.62 11.03
CA PRO A 93 3.34 14.26 10.05
C PRO A 93 4.21 14.61 8.84
N ASP A 94 3.94 13.97 7.70
CA ASP A 94 4.53 14.43 6.44
C ASP A 94 4.17 15.90 6.26
N ARG A 95 5.19 16.74 6.17
CA ARG A 95 5.04 18.20 6.23
C ARG A 95 4.37 18.75 4.97
N ASP A 96 4.38 18.00 3.86
CA ASP A 96 4.01 18.55 2.55
C ASP A 96 2.96 17.72 1.77
N SER A 97 2.74 16.43 2.05
CA SER A 97 1.79 15.62 1.27
C SER A 97 0.34 15.67 1.76
N GLY A 98 0.10 16.11 3.00
CA GLY A 98 -1.22 16.02 3.64
C GLY A 98 -1.69 14.58 3.90
N GLU A 99 -0.86 13.58 3.62
CA GLU A 99 -1.05 12.17 3.96
C GLU A 99 -0.16 11.87 5.17
N THR A 100 -0.76 11.47 6.29
CA THR A 100 0.02 11.01 7.44
C THR A 100 0.39 9.55 7.18
N GLU A 101 1.54 9.33 6.54
CA GLU A 101 2.14 8.01 6.50
C GLU A 101 2.62 7.66 7.91
N MET A 102 2.00 6.64 8.52
CA MET A 102 2.50 6.12 9.78
C MET A 102 3.69 5.23 9.48
N LEU A 103 4.90 5.75 9.68
CA LEU A 103 6.11 4.96 9.58
C LEU A 103 6.35 4.24 10.90
N VAL A 104 6.23 2.92 10.90
CA VAL A 104 6.52 2.12 12.10
C VAL A 104 8.00 1.77 12.09
N CYS A 105 8.75 2.35 13.03
CA CYS A 105 10.15 2.01 13.25
C CYS A 105 10.24 0.76 14.13
N CYS A 106 11.00 -0.21 13.67
CA CYS A 106 11.17 -1.51 14.31
C CYS A 106 12.66 -1.78 14.48
N VAL A 107 13.01 -2.50 15.55
CA VAL A 107 14.32 -3.14 15.69
C VAL A 107 14.12 -4.65 15.60
N ALA A 108 14.66 -5.24 14.54
CA ALA A 108 14.65 -6.69 14.35
C ALA A 108 15.42 -7.41 15.48
N GLU A 109 15.16 -8.70 15.66
CA GLU A 109 15.81 -9.50 16.73
C GLU A 109 17.34 -9.50 16.63
N ASP A 110 17.88 -9.40 15.42
CA ASP A 110 19.32 -9.26 15.11
C ASP A 110 19.89 -7.85 15.41
N GLY A 111 19.06 -6.91 15.88
CA GLY A 111 19.44 -5.53 16.17
C GLY A 111 19.38 -4.58 14.97
N ARG A 112 18.97 -5.05 13.79
CA ARG A 112 18.87 -4.23 12.58
C ARG A 112 17.66 -3.28 12.62
N PRO A 113 17.81 -1.99 12.27
CA PRO A 113 16.67 -1.10 12.13
C PRO A 113 15.85 -1.46 10.89
N VAL A 114 14.52 -1.46 11.03
CA VAL A 114 13.57 -1.74 9.95
C VAL A 114 12.44 -0.71 9.99
N ALA A 115 12.05 -0.20 8.83
CA ALA A 115 10.83 0.59 8.67
C ALA A 115 9.75 -0.29 8.04
N LEU A 116 8.59 -0.39 8.68
CA LEU A 116 7.43 -1.07 8.11
C LEU A 116 6.47 -0.03 7.53
N LEU A 117 6.19 -0.17 6.24
CA LEU A 117 5.11 0.55 5.58
C LEU A 117 3.83 -0.28 5.72
N LEU A 118 2.88 0.21 6.50
CA LEU A 118 1.64 -0.48 6.78
C LEU A 118 0.47 0.24 6.12
N ASP A 119 -0.35 -0.51 5.38
CA ASP A 119 -1.66 -0.01 4.97
C ASP A 119 -2.59 0.22 6.17
N ASP A 120 -3.75 0.83 5.93
CA ASP A 120 -4.71 1.18 6.99
C ASP A 120 -5.19 -0.06 7.77
N GLU A 121 -5.33 -1.21 7.10
CA GLU A 121 -5.79 -2.45 7.73
C GLU A 121 -4.73 -3.07 8.64
N ALA A 122 -3.49 -3.16 8.15
CA ALA A 122 -2.36 -3.68 8.91
C ALA A 122 -2.05 -2.78 10.12
N ARG A 123 -2.22 -1.46 9.97
CA ARG A 123 -2.08 -0.49 11.06
C ARG A 123 -3.13 -0.67 12.15
N ALA A 124 -4.39 -0.89 11.75
CA ALA A 124 -5.49 -1.18 12.67
C ALA A 124 -5.20 -2.43 13.51
N LYS A 125 -4.74 -3.51 12.86
CA LYS A 125 -4.35 -4.77 13.49
C LYS A 125 -3.20 -4.57 14.47
N LEU A 126 -2.13 -3.87 14.04
CA LEU A 126 -0.96 -3.61 14.89
C LEU A 126 -1.32 -2.81 16.13
N ALA A 127 -2.14 -1.76 16.01
CA ALA A 127 -2.57 -0.97 17.15
C ALA A 127 -3.37 -1.80 18.17
N GLY A 128 -4.23 -2.71 17.70
CA GLY A 128 -4.92 -3.67 18.56
C GLY A 128 -3.98 -4.59 19.34
N VAL A 129 -2.90 -5.07 18.71
CA VAL A 129 -1.90 -5.93 19.35
C VAL A 129 -1.07 -5.19 20.39
N LEU A 130 -0.70 -3.93 20.11
CA LEU A 130 0.15 -3.14 21.01
C LEU A 130 -0.61 -2.60 22.24
N GLY A 131 -1.93 -2.78 22.33
CA GLY A 131 -2.76 -2.17 23.38
C GLY A 131 -2.72 -0.64 23.37
N ILE A 132 -2.13 -0.05 22.33
CA ILE A 132 -2.19 1.38 22.06
C ILE A 132 -3.59 1.60 21.51
N SER A 133 -4.36 2.47 22.15
CA SER A 133 -5.61 2.94 21.57
C SER A 133 -5.25 3.59 20.24
N ALA A 134 -5.42 2.85 19.14
CA ALA A 134 -5.31 3.40 17.80
C ALA A 134 -6.15 4.68 17.79
N PRO A 135 -5.73 5.78 17.13
CA PRO A 135 -6.73 6.74 16.69
C PRO A 135 -7.78 5.93 15.92
N ALA A 136 -8.97 5.82 16.50
CA ALA A 136 -9.88 4.68 16.32
C ALA A 136 -9.88 4.13 14.88
N ALA A 137 -9.20 3.00 14.70
CA ALA A 137 -9.34 2.19 13.50
C ALA A 137 -10.64 1.40 13.62
N SER A 138 -11.75 2.11 13.47
CA SER A 138 -13.05 1.51 13.26
C SER A 138 -13.11 1.06 11.80
N GLY A 139 -13.19 -0.25 11.53
CA GLY A 139 -14.01 -0.69 10.38
C GLY A 139 -15.38 -0.01 10.50
N PRO A 140 -16.08 0.33 9.41
CA PRO A 140 -16.97 1.47 9.39
C PRO A 140 -18.18 1.18 10.29
N GLY A 141 -18.07 1.54 11.55
CA GLY A 141 -19.19 2.01 12.33
C GLY A 141 -19.30 3.47 11.96
N LEU A 142 -20.46 3.89 11.46
CA LEU A 142 -20.71 5.30 11.33
C LEU A 142 -20.67 5.89 12.73
N ASP A 143 -19.64 6.70 13.01
CA ASP A 143 -19.59 7.44 14.25
C ASP A 143 -20.75 8.46 14.29
N GLU A 144 -21.08 8.97 15.48
CA GLU A 144 -22.20 9.89 15.65
C GLU A 144 -22.09 11.12 14.74
N ARG A 145 -20.86 11.54 14.42
CA ARG A 145 -20.58 12.69 13.56
C ARG A 145 -20.88 12.37 12.09
N ALA A 146 -20.53 11.17 11.62
CA ALA A 146 -20.87 10.67 10.29
C ALA A 146 -22.38 10.46 10.15
N LEU A 147 -23.08 10.02 11.19
CA LEU A 147 -24.53 9.94 11.21
C LEU A 147 -25.19 11.33 11.13
N ARG A 148 -24.72 12.31 11.88
CA ARG A 148 -25.20 13.70 11.76
C ARG A 148 -24.97 14.28 10.36
N LEU A 149 -23.84 13.95 9.74
CA LEU A 149 -23.57 14.30 8.34
C LEU A 149 -24.55 13.61 7.40
N ALA A 150 -24.84 12.32 7.62
CA ALA A 150 -25.82 11.55 6.86
C ALA A 150 -27.19 12.22 6.92
N ASP A 151 -27.71 12.47 8.12
CA ASP A 151 -29.01 13.12 8.33
C ASP A 151 -29.08 14.46 7.60
N HIS A 152 -28.03 15.28 7.67
CA HIS A 152 -28.01 16.54 6.96
C HIS A 152 -28.03 16.37 5.43
N ILE A 153 -27.24 15.45 4.88
CA ILE A 153 -27.19 15.17 3.45
C ILE A 153 -28.53 14.63 2.95
N LEU A 154 -29.14 13.69 3.69
CA LEU A 154 -30.43 13.08 3.36
C LEU A 154 -31.56 14.12 3.39
N ASN A 155 -31.58 15.01 4.37
CA ASN A 155 -32.60 16.06 4.48
C ASN A 155 -32.46 17.17 3.42
N THR A 156 -31.22 17.57 3.12
CA THR A 156 -30.94 18.65 2.17
C THR A 156 -31.02 18.17 0.72
N GLY A 157 -30.66 16.90 0.48
CA GLY A 157 -30.57 16.33 -0.86
C GLY A 157 -29.42 16.88 -1.70
N GLY A 158 -29.48 16.58 -3.00
CA GLY A 158 -28.55 17.10 -4.01
C GLY A 158 -27.20 16.39 -4.08
N VAL A 159 -26.28 16.98 -4.86
CA VAL A 159 -24.92 16.47 -5.06
C VAL A 159 -23.98 17.05 -4.01
N TRP A 160 -23.21 16.16 -3.38
CA TRP A 160 -22.24 16.48 -2.35
C TRP A 160 -20.83 16.14 -2.81
N THR A 161 -19.90 17.06 -2.61
CA THR A 161 -18.46 16.82 -2.76
C THR A 161 -17.81 16.85 -1.39
N THR A 162 -16.61 16.30 -1.27
CA THR A 162 -15.83 16.35 -0.03
C THR A 162 -15.69 17.79 0.48
N GLY A 163 -15.41 18.76 -0.40
CA GLY A 163 -15.31 20.17 -0.01
C GLY A 163 -16.63 20.77 0.48
N LYS A 164 -17.77 20.43 -0.14
CA LYS A 164 -19.10 20.90 0.30
C LYS A 164 -19.44 20.32 1.68
N ALA A 165 -19.25 19.01 1.86
CA ALA A 165 -19.46 18.34 3.14
C ALA A 165 -18.53 18.90 4.22
N HIS A 166 -17.26 19.15 3.89
CA HIS A 166 -16.28 19.62 4.86
C HIS A 166 -16.63 21.01 5.39
N ARG A 167 -17.04 21.93 4.51
CA ARG A 167 -17.54 23.26 4.92
C ARG A 167 -18.68 23.13 5.93
N TRP A 168 -19.65 22.26 5.67
CA TRP A 168 -20.75 22.02 6.61
C TRP A 168 -20.26 21.42 7.93
N VAL A 169 -19.43 20.38 7.88
CA VAL A 169 -18.91 19.71 9.08
C VAL A 169 -18.14 20.70 9.97
N THR A 170 -17.30 21.54 9.37
CA THR A 170 -16.54 22.57 10.13
C THR A 170 -17.41 23.66 10.74
N SER A 171 -18.62 23.88 10.23
CA SER A 171 -19.60 24.80 10.84
C SER A 171 -20.48 24.14 11.90
N ALA A 172 -20.69 22.83 11.81
CA ALA A 172 -21.67 22.10 12.63
C ALA A 172 -21.06 21.29 13.78
N ILE A 173 -19.77 20.95 13.71
CA ILE A 173 -19.12 20.02 14.65
C ILE A 173 -17.90 20.69 15.31
N VAL A 174 -17.83 20.58 16.64
CA VAL A 174 -16.71 21.03 17.46
C VAL A 174 -16.12 19.84 18.23
N PRO A 175 -14.79 19.65 18.25
CA PRO A 175 -13.76 20.44 17.56
C PRO A 175 -13.82 20.27 16.03
N LYS A 176 -13.32 21.27 15.29
CA LYS A 176 -13.31 21.29 13.83
C LYS A 176 -12.49 20.10 13.30
N PRO A 177 -13.12 19.12 12.64
CA PRO A 177 -12.38 17.96 12.17
C PRO A 177 -11.63 18.30 10.88
N PRO A 178 -10.54 17.58 10.58
CA PRO A 178 -9.79 17.73 9.34
C PRO A 178 -10.59 17.25 8.11
N ILE A 179 -10.16 17.63 6.90
CA ILE A 179 -10.86 17.29 5.65
C ILE A 179 -10.91 15.79 5.37
N HIS A 180 -9.88 15.03 5.77
CA HIS A 180 -9.84 13.58 5.57
C HIS A 180 -10.94 12.87 6.38
N PHE A 181 -11.27 13.36 7.58
CA PHE A 181 -12.40 12.85 8.36
C PHE A 181 -13.70 12.91 7.56
N THR A 182 -13.94 14.05 6.89
CA THR A 182 -15.13 14.22 6.04
C THR A 182 -15.10 13.27 4.83
N ARG A 183 -13.93 13.09 4.20
CA ARG A 183 -13.76 12.16 3.07
C ARG A 183 -14.09 10.72 3.49
N HIS A 184 -13.49 10.24 4.58
CA HIS A 184 -13.76 8.90 5.11
C HIS A 184 -15.22 8.74 5.52
N SER A 185 -15.83 9.75 6.13
CA SER A 185 -17.25 9.72 6.50
C SER A 185 -18.14 9.53 5.26
N LEU A 186 -17.89 10.24 4.16
CA LEU A 186 -18.66 10.09 2.92
C LEU A 186 -18.46 8.71 2.28
N GLN A 187 -17.24 8.18 2.30
CA GLN A 187 -16.93 6.84 1.80
C GLN A 187 -17.63 5.77 2.64
N ALA A 188 -17.56 5.87 3.98
CA ALA A 188 -18.26 4.97 4.89
C ALA A 188 -19.78 5.02 4.64
N LEU A 189 -20.36 6.22 4.52
CA LEU A 189 -21.79 6.37 4.20
C LEU A 189 -22.16 5.74 2.85
N ALA A 190 -21.28 5.79 1.85
CA ALA A 190 -21.48 5.11 0.58
C ALA A 190 -21.42 3.57 0.73
N VAL A 191 -20.43 3.05 1.47
CA VAL A 191 -20.29 1.61 1.77
C VAL A 191 -21.51 1.07 2.52
N HIS A 192 -22.09 1.85 3.44
CA HIS A 192 -23.31 1.48 4.17
C HIS A 192 -24.61 1.72 3.38
N GLY A 193 -24.54 2.18 2.13
CA GLY A 193 -25.71 2.36 1.29
C GLY A 193 -26.56 3.58 1.62
N TYR A 194 -26.06 4.56 2.38
CA TYR A 194 -26.73 5.87 2.54
C TYR A 194 -26.55 6.75 1.30
N LEU A 195 -25.38 6.67 0.66
CA LEU A 195 -25.00 7.49 -0.49
C LEU A 195 -24.61 6.63 -1.70
N ARG A 196 -24.82 7.16 -2.90
CA ARG A 196 -24.22 6.67 -4.15
C ARG A 196 -22.99 7.51 -4.46
N GLU A 197 -21.85 6.86 -4.61
CA GLU A 197 -20.63 7.50 -5.09
C GLU A 197 -20.61 7.54 -6.63
N ARG A 198 -20.23 8.69 -7.19
CA ARG A 198 -19.99 8.89 -8.62
C ARG A 198 -18.60 9.48 -8.83
N ARG A 199 -17.77 8.77 -9.60
CA ARG A 199 -16.41 9.19 -9.98
C ARG A 199 -16.40 9.73 -11.40
N GLU A 200 -15.94 10.97 -11.52
CA GLU A 200 -15.62 11.65 -12.78
C GLU A 200 -14.12 11.98 -12.80
N PRO A 201 -13.48 12.19 -13.96
CA PRO A 201 -12.06 12.55 -14.01
C PRO A 201 -11.78 13.78 -13.13
N GLY A 202 -10.95 13.58 -12.09
CA GLY A 202 -10.59 14.63 -11.13
C GLY A 202 -11.65 14.98 -10.08
N ARG A 203 -12.79 14.28 -10.02
CA ARG A 203 -13.88 14.63 -9.08
C ARG A 203 -14.65 13.41 -8.59
N VAL A 204 -14.80 13.32 -7.26
CA VAL A 204 -15.72 12.38 -6.61
C VAL A 204 -16.90 13.14 -6.04
N SER A 205 -18.11 12.64 -6.29
CA SER A 205 -19.35 13.20 -5.77
C SER A 205 -20.24 12.11 -5.18
N TYR A 206 -21.11 12.52 -4.26
CA TYR A 206 -22.00 11.66 -3.49
C TYR A 206 -23.42 12.19 -3.59
N THR A 207 -24.39 11.30 -3.80
CA THR A 207 -25.82 11.64 -3.82
C THR A 207 -26.58 10.70 -2.89
N PRO A 208 -27.61 11.16 -2.16
CA PRO A 208 -28.50 10.28 -1.39
C PRO A 208 -29.02 9.10 -2.22
N ASN A 209 -29.02 7.89 -1.65
CA ASN A 209 -29.58 6.70 -2.31
C ASN A 209 -31.11 6.71 -2.34
N TYR A 210 -31.75 7.38 -1.37
CA TYR A 210 -33.20 7.49 -1.31
C TYR A 210 -33.62 8.85 -1.90
N PRO A 211 -34.58 8.89 -2.85
CA PRO A 211 -35.17 10.15 -3.27
C PRO A 211 -35.78 10.82 -2.04
N LYS A 212 -35.72 12.15 -1.98
CA LYS A 212 -36.36 12.93 -0.91
C LYS A 212 -37.81 12.47 -0.83
N GLY A 213 -38.15 11.75 0.23
CA GLY A 213 -39.52 11.27 0.45
C GLY A 213 -40.43 12.47 0.39
N GLY A 214 -41.37 12.45 -0.55
CA GLY A 214 -42.46 13.40 -0.58
C GLY A 214 -43.33 13.16 0.64
N CYS A 215 -43.03 13.89 1.72
CA CYS A 215 -44.01 14.26 2.71
C CYS A 215 -44.50 15.67 2.36
#